data_AF-A0A2N1PF89-F1
#
_entry.id   AF-A0A2N1PF89-F1
#
_cell.length_a   1.000
_cell.length_b   1.000
_cell.length_c   1.000
_cell.angle_alpha   90.00
_cell.angle_beta   90.00
_cell.angle_gamma   90.00
#
_symmetry.space_group_name_H-M   'P 1'
#
loop_
_entity.id
_entity.type
_entity.pdbx_description
1 polymer ?
#
loop_
_entity_poly.entity_id
_entity_poly.type
_entity_poly.pdbx_seq_one_letter_code
_entity_poly.pdbx_strand_id
1 'polypeptide(L)'
;MKRHTKTYYTDFDYKPFYDMIKGQRLDLSFKGYETTEALLEYCYYVAGTVGLMLTPILSYENRHELKTFSISLGYAMQITNILRDIGEDYKKDRIYLPKALMLEANYKHEDLSNGKINDRFIVMFEKLAKIAETHFDQALKDIQLFQDDARLPLAFSIILYRAILDQIRNNGYDVFKKRAVVSDAKKMQLIEQYLKSLKS
;
A
#
# COMPACT_ATOMS: atom_id res chain seq x y z
N MET A 1 -24.53 -18.96 12.22
CA MET A 1 -24.05 -17.61 11.83
C MET A 1 -25.13 -16.59 12.13
N LYS A 2 -25.02 -15.84 13.24
CA LYS A 2 -25.87 -14.66 13.43
C LYS A 2 -25.33 -13.57 12.50
N ARG A 3 -26.05 -13.25 11.43
CA ARG A 3 -25.73 -12.08 10.61
C ARG A 3 -25.95 -10.83 11.45
N HIS A 4 -24.87 -10.17 11.88
CA HIS A 4 -24.89 -8.86 12.53
C HIS A 4 -25.34 -7.77 11.55
N THR A 5 -26.57 -7.87 11.06
CA THR A 5 -27.15 -7.02 9.98
C THR A 5 -28.07 -5.92 10.50
N LYS A 6 -28.03 -5.61 11.81
CA LYS A 6 -28.98 -4.69 12.45
C LYS A 6 -28.37 -3.42 13.04
N THR A 7 -27.14 -3.08 12.67
CA THR A 7 -26.52 -1.81 13.09
C THR A 7 -25.94 -1.12 11.86
N TYR A 8 -26.83 -0.49 11.08
CA TYR A 8 -26.37 0.62 10.23
C TYR A 8 -25.99 1.76 11.18
N TYR A 9 -24.73 2.17 11.12
CA TYR A 9 -24.23 3.25 11.95
C TYR A 9 -24.95 4.56 11.62
N THR A 10 -25.35 5.29 12.67
CA THR A 10 -25.98 6.62 12.55
C THR A 10 -24.96 7.76 12.58
N ASP A 11 -23.75 7.52 13.11
CA ASP A 11 -22.65 8.47 13.19
C ASP A 11 -21.54 8.09 12.20
N PHE A 12 -21.76 8.46 10.94
CA PHE A 12 -20.84 8.20 9.85
C PHE A 12 -19.91 9.40 9.64
N ASP A 13 -18.60 9.18 9.83
CA ASP A 13 -17.61 10.20 9.55
C ASP A 13 -17.39 10.31 8.03
N TYR A 14 -17.91 11.38 7.43
CA TYR A 14 -17.74 11.66 6.00
C TYR A 14 -16.37 12.26 5.67
N LYS A 15 -15.55 12.63 6.67
CA LYS A 15 -14.25 13.27 6.44
C LYS A 15 -13.34 12.43 5.53
N PRO A 16 -13.18 11.10 5.68
CA PRO A 16 -12.35 10.30 4.78
C PRO A 16 -12.79 10.39 3.31
N PHE A 17 -14.10 10.54 3.04
CA PHE A 17 -14.62 10.69 1.68
C PHE A 17 -14.21 12.02 1.06
N TYR A 18 -14.32 13.10 1.82
CA TYR A 18 -13.84 14.41 1.38
C TYR A 18 -12.32 14.46 1.24
N ASP A 19 -11.59 13.81 2.15
CA ASP A 19 -10.14 13.67 2.08
C ASP A 19 -9.71 12.88 0.82
N MET A 20 -10.43 11.81 0.46
CA MET A 20 -10.21 11.09 -0.80
C MET A 20 -10.41 12.01 -2.01
N ILE A 21 -11.50 12.78 -2.05
CA ILE A 21 -11.75 13.75 -3.12
C ILE A 21 -10.61 14.79 -3.18
N LYS A 22 -10.10 15.24 -2.02
CA LYS A 22 -8.91 16.11 -1.96
C LYS A 22 -7.70 15.41 -2.56
N GLY A 23 -7.45 14.13 -2.24
CA GLY A 23 -6.39 13.32 -2.86
C GLY A 23 -6.49 13.27 -4.37
N GLN A 24 -7.68 12.97 -4.90
CA GLN A 24 -7.94 12.95 -6.35
C GLN A 24 -7.71 14.32 -7.00
N ARG A 25 -7.97 15.43 -6.29
CA ARG A 25 -7.66 16.77 -6.80
C ARG A 25 -6.17 17.06 -6.86
N LEU A 26 -5.36 16.50 -5.95
CA LEU A 26 -3.89 16.67 -5.98
C LEU A 26 -3.28 16.11 -7.28
N ASP A 27 -3.84 15.02 -7.80
CA ASP A 27 -3.42 14.42 -9.07
C ASP A 27 -3.68 15.32 -10.29
N LEU A 28 -4.61 16.29 -10.21
CA LEU A 28 -4.90 17.21 -11.32
C LEU A 28 -3.81 18.27 -11.51
N SER A 29 -3.05 18.56 -10.45
CA SER A 29 -1.95 19.54 -10.46
C SER A 29 -0.64 18.89 -10.03
N PHE A 30 -0.43 17.64 -10.42
CA PHE A 30 0.70 16.82 -10.00
C PHE A 30 2.05 17.44 -10.38
N LYS A 31 2.98 17.54 -9.41
CA LYS A 31 4.34 18.08 -9.61
C LYS A 31 5.44 17.17 -9.03
N GLY A 32 5.09 15.94 -8.66
CA GLY A 32 5.94 15.05 -7.88
C GLY A 32 6.01 15.43 -6.39
N TYR A 33 6.77 14.65 -5.61
CA TYR A 33 6.96 14.87 -4.17
C TYR A 33 8.42 15.16 -3.85
N GLU A 34 8.67 16.16 -3.00
CA GLU A 34 10.03 16.50 -2.57
C GLU A 34 10.57 15.46 -1.58
N THR A 35 9.75 15.05 -0.61
CA THR A 35 10.16 14.14 0.47
C THR A 35 9.24 12.93 0.59
N THR A 36 9.71 11.92 1.31
CA THR A 36 8.93 10.72 1.63
C THR A 36 7.70 11.06 2.46
N GLU A 37 7.78 12.06 3.34
CA GLU A 37 6.66 12.52 4.17
C GLU A 37 5.55 13.14 3.30
N ALA A 38 5.93 13.95 2.30
CA ALA A 38 4.98 14.51 1.33
C ALA A 38 4.30 13.40 0.51
N LEU A 39 5.04 12.35 0.15
CA LEU A 39 4.47 11.16 -0.49
C LEU A 39 3.50 10.43 0.43
N LEU A 40 3.84 10.25 1.72
CA LEU A 40 2.96 9.62 2.71
C LEU A 40 1.67 10.42 2.92
N GLU A 41 1.74 11.76 2.92
CA GLU A 41 0.53 12.60 2.98
C GLU A 41 -0.39 12.32 1.78
N TYR A 42 0.17 12.19 0.57
CA TYR A 42 -0.60 11.77 -0.59
C TYR A 42 -1.21 10.37 -0.41
N CYS A 43 -0.41 9.39 0.02
CA CYS A 43 -0.88 8.02 0.29
C CYS A 43 -2.01 8.00 1.34
N TYR A 44 -2.00 8.92 2.31
CA TYR A 44 -3.10 9.07 3.27
C TYR A 44 -4.38 9.39 2.53
N TYR A 45 -4.37 10.46 1.73
CA TYR A 45 -5.56 10.91 1.03
C TYR A 45 -6.11 9.86 0.06
N VAL A 46 -5.26 9.15 -0.71
CA VAL A 46 -5.74 8.24 -1.77
C VAL A 46 -5.89 6.77 -1.35
N ALA A 47 -5.38 6.37 -0.18
CA ALA A 47 -5.46 4.97 0.25
C ALA A 47 -5.74 4.81 1.76
N GLY A 48 -5.11 5.62 2.62
CA GLY A 48 -5.39 5.61 4.06
C GLY A 48 -6.86 5.92 4.34
N THR A 49 -7.44 6.87 3.61
CA THR A 49 -8.87 7.21 3.67
C THR A 49 -9.76 6.02 3.32
N VAL A 50 -9.41 5.19 2.33
CA VAL A 50 -10.17 3.97 1.97
C VAL A 50 -10.22 3.03 3.17
N GLY A 51 -9.09 2.83 3.85
CA GLY A 51 -9.06 2.06 5.09
C GLY A 51 -10.00 2.62 6.16
N LEU A 52 -10.03 3.95 6.32
CA LEU A 52 -10.93 4.62 7.27
C LEU A 52 -12.42 4.48 6.89
N MET A 53 -12.74 4.45 5.59
CA MET A 53 -14.11 4.20 5.10
C MET A 53 -14.56 2.76 5.38
N LEU A 54 -13.64 1.80 5.26
CA LEU A 54 -13.93 0.37 5.44
C LEU A 54 -13.95 -0.06 6.90
N THR A 55 -13.19 0.59 7.78
CA THR A 55 -13.08 0.21 9.20
C THR A 55 -14.43 0.07 9.91
N PRO A 56 -15.39 0.99 9.79
CA PRO A 56 -16.71 0.81 10.42
C PRO A 56 -17.47 -0.42 9.90
N ILE A 57 -17.23 -0.85 8.66
CA ILE A 57 -17.84 -2.04 8.07
C ILE A 57 -17.18 -3.30 8.63
N LEU A 58 -15.85 -3.26 8.77
CA LEU A 58 -15.03 -4.38 9.17
C LEU A 58 -14.93 -4.57 10.69
N SER A 59 -15.22 -3.52 11.48
CA SER A 59 -15.27 -3.58 12.93
C SER A 59 -16.25 -2.59 13.55
N TYR A 60 -16.96 -3.06 14.58
CA TYR A 60 -17.81 -2.25 15.46
C TYR A 60 -17.15 -1.87 16.80
N GLU A 61 -15.93 -2.37 17.07
CA GLU A 61 -15.12 -2.10 18.28
C GLU A 61 -13.76 -1.48 17.90
N ASN A 62 -13.00 -0.99 18.89
CA ASN A 62 -11.62 -0.51 18.74
C ASN A 62 -11.43 0.57 17.65
N ARG A 63 -12.46 1.38 17.40
CA ARG A 63 -12.49 2.30 16.25
C ARG A 63 -11.38 3.35 16.28
N HIS A 64 -10.93 3.74 17.46
CA HIS A 64 -9.86 4.72 17.60
C HIS A 64 -8.51 4.10 17.27
N GLU A 65 -8.26 2.91 17.80
CA GLU A 65 -7.07 2.09 17.64
C GLU A 65 -6.92 1.64 16.18
N LEU A 66 -8.02 1.28 15.53
CA LEU A 66 -8.06 0.83 14.14
C LEU A 66 -7.78 1.95 13.12
N LYS A 67 -7.81 3.23 13.50
CA LYS A 67 -7.39 4.32 12.59
C LYS A 67 -5.93 4.16 12.16
N THR A 68 -5.06 3.81 13.09
CA THR A 68 -3.63 3.59 12.84
C THR A 68 -3.42 2.39 11.91
N PHE A 69 -4.18 1.30 12.12
CA PHE A 69 -4.19 0.15 11.21
C PHE A 69 -4.60 0.56 9.79
N SER A 70 -5.73 1.27 9.64
CA SER A 70 -6.25 1.67 8.33
C SER A 70 -5.27 2.52 7.54
N ILE A 71 -4.68 3.52 8.21
CA ILE A 71 -3.74 4.43 7.58
C ILE A 71 -2.45 3.69 7.22
N SER A 72 -1.92 2.85 8.11
CA SER A 72 -0.71 2.06 7.85
C SER A 72 -0.92 1.12 6.67
N LEU A 73 -2.03 0.37 6.64
CA LEU A 73 -2.32 -0.53 5.53
C LEU A 73 -2.48 0.23 4.21
N GLY A 74 -3.14 1.39 4.24
CA GLY A 74 -3.26 2.29 3.09
C GLY A 74 -1.90 2.76 2.56
N TYR A 75 -0.98 3.17 3.45
CA TYR A 75 0.39 3.53 3.06
C TYR A 75 1.12 2.37 2.40
N ALA A 76 1.09 1.18 3.01
CA ALA A 76 1.76 0.01 2.49
C ALA A 76 1.26 -0.36 1.08
N MET A 77 -0.06 -0.42 0.90
CA MET A 77 -0.67 -0.74 -0.39
C MET A 77 -0.38 0.33 -1.44
N GLN A 78 -0.46 1.62 -1.09
CA GLN A 78 -0.25 2.68 -2.07
C GLN A 78 1.21 2.80 -2.49
N ILE A 79 2.16 2.67 -1.56
CA ILE A 79 3.58 2.60 -1.89
C ILE A 79 3.85 1.39 -2.78
N THR A 80 3.23 0.23 -2.51
CA THR A 80 3.37 -0.96 -3.35
C THR A 80 2.85 -0.72 -4.78
N ASN A 81 1.74 0.01 -4.95
CA ASN A 81 1.26 0.42 -6.27
C ASN A 81 2.27 1.31 -6.99
N ILE A 82 2.76 2.36 -6.31
CA ILE A 82 3.76 3.29 -6.86
C ILE A 82 4.99 2.53 -7.33
N LEU A 83 5.51 1.61 -6.53
CA LEU A 83 6.70 0.81 -6.87
C LEU A 83 6.44 -0.15 -8.03
N ARG A 84 5.26 -0.76 -8.10
CA ARG A 84 4.88 -1.67 -9.19
C ARG A 84 4.69 -0.96 -10.52
N ASP A 85 4.16 0.26 -10.48
CA ASP A 85 3.62 0.95 -11.65
C ASP A 85 4.50 2.13 -12.11
N ILE A 86 5.75 2.28 -11.60
CA ILE A 86 6.69 3.37 -11.95
C ILE A 86 6.73 3.66 -13.46
N GLY A 87 6.86 2.63 -14.30
CA GLY A 87 6.92 2.80 -15.75
C GLY A 87 5.59 3.19 -16.39
N GLU A 88 4.46 2.70 -15.88
CA GLU A 88 3.12 3.10 -16.34
C GLU A 88 2.82 4.55 -15.94
N ASP A 89 3.19 4.95 -14.72
CA ASP A 89 3.02 6.31 -14.21
C ASP A 89 3.90 7.30 -14.97
N TYR A 90 5.16 6.93 -15.25
CA TYR A 90 6.08 7.78 -16.02
C TYR A 90 5.53 8.11 -17.42
N LYS A 91 4.91 7.13 -18.09
CA LYS A 91 4.26 7.32 -19.40
C LYS A 91 3.05 8.25 -19.37
N LYS A 92 2.52 8.54 -18.18
CA LYS A 92 1.41 9.47 -17.94
C LYS A 92 1.90 10.80 -17.35
N ASP A 93 3.20 11.09 -17.49
CA ASP A 93 3.86 12.28 -16.92
C ASP A 93 3.76 12.36 -15.39
N ARG A 94 3.73 11.21 -14.70
CA ARG A 94 3.66 11.11 -13.24
C ARG A 94 4.89 10.41 -12.67
N ILE A 95 5.50 11.03 -11.66
CA ILE A 95 6.67 10.52 -10.94
C ILE A 95 6.38 10.64 -9.44
N TYR A 96 5.83 9.58 -8.86
CA TYR A 96 5.51 9.50 -7.43
C TYR A 96 6.76 9.28 -6.54
N LEU A 97 7.89 8.93 -7.14
CA LEU A 97 9.16 8.74 -6.42
C LEU A 97 9.61 10.05 -5.75
N PRO A 98 9.90 10.06 -4.44
CA PRO A 98 10.36 11.27 -3.77
C PRO A 98 11.71 11.75 -4.31
N LYS A 99 11.82 13.04 -4.62
CA LYS A 99 13.05 13.65 -5.16
C LYS A 99 14.23 13.52 -4.21
N ALA A 100 14.03 13.70 -2.90
CA ALA A 100 15.06 13.52 -1.90
C ALA A 100 15.63 12.09 -1.92
N LEU A 101 14.77 11.08 -2.12
CA LEU A 101 15.18 9.68 -2.16
C LEU A 101 15.94 9.34 -3.45
N MET A 102 15.49 9.88 -4.60
CA MET A 102 16.21 9.79 -5.86
C MET A 102 17.60 10.43 -5.77
N LEU A 103 17.70 11.61 -5.16
CA LEU A 103 18.95 12.34 -4.95
C LEU A 103 19.90 11.55 -4.04
N GLU A 104 19.41 11.04 -2.92
CA GLU A 104 20.20 10.26 -1.96
C GLU A 104 20.79 8.99 -2.59
N ALA A 105 20.02 8.32 -3.46
CA ALA A 105 20.49 7.17 -4.22
C ALA A 105 21.33 7.54 -5.45
N ASN A 106 21.47 8.82 -5.79
CA ASN A 106 22.08 9.33 -7.03
C ASN A 106 21.42 8.74 -8.30
N TYR A 107 20.11 8.48 -8.24
CA TYR A 107 19.29 8.02 -9.35
C TYR A 107 18.69 9.23 -10.07
N LYS A 108 19.12 9.48 -11.31
CA LYS A 108 18.79 10.71 -12.03
C LYS A 108 17.47 10.58 -12.79
N HIS A 109 16.84 11.72 -13.08
CA HIS A 109 15.69 11.76 -13.98
C HIS A 109 15.99 11.17 -15.37
N GLU A 110 17.22 11.34 -15.86
CA GLU A 110 17.67 10.71 -17.10
C GLU A 110 17.68 9.18 -17.02
N ASP A 111 18.15 8.61 -15.89
CA ASP A 111 18.11 7.16 -15.68
C ASP A 111 16.66 6.66 -15.67
N LEU A 112 15.75 7.39 -15.00
CA LEU A 112 14.32 7.10 -14.98
C LEU A 112 13.70 7.16 -16.38
N SER A 113 14.01 8.21 -17.16
CA SER A 113 13.48 8.40 -18.51
C SER A 113 13.90 7.31 -19.48
N ASN A 114 15.09 6.75 -19.28
CA ASN A 114 15.61 5.63 -20.05
C ASN A 114 15.18 4.25 -19.50
N GLY A 115 14.35 4.21 -18.45
CA GLY A 115 13.90 2.98 -17.79
C GLY A 115 15.06 2.15 -17.23
N LYS A 116 16.12 2.81 -16.77
CA LYS A 116 17.36 2.15 -16.38
C LYS A 116 17.23 1.55 -14.98
N ILE A 117 17.40 0.24 -14.91
CA ILE A 117 17.48 -0.53 -13.67
C ILE A 117 18.97 -0.72 -13.36
N ASN A 118 19.48 0.04 -12.39
CA ASN A 118 20.86 -0.04 -11.91
C ASN A 118 20.88 -0.10 -10.37
N ASP A 119 22.05 -0.25 -9.76
CA ASP A 119 22.15 -0.36 -8.30
C ASP A 119 21.53 0.84 -7.56
N ARG A 120 21.57 2.03 -8.17
CA ARG A 120 20.97 3.27 -7.62
C ARG A 120 19.46 3.20 -7.62
N PHE A 121 18.86 2.66 -8.68
CA PHE A 121 17.43 2.37 -8.73
C PHE A 121 17.04 1.38 -7.63
N ILE A 122 17.80 0.29 -7.48
CA ILE A 122 17.52 -0.74 -6.48
C ILE A 122 17.64 -0.17 -5.06
N VAL A 123 18.65 0.66 -4.78
CA VAL A 123 18.79 1.33 -3.47
C VAL A 123 17.59 2.23 -3.16
N MET A 124 17.16 3.05 -4.13
CA MET A 124 15.98 3.91 -3.98
C MET A 124 14.71 3.08 -3.79
N PHE A 125 14.52 2.05 -4.62
CA PHE A 125 13.38 1.13 -4.60
C PHE A 125 13.28 0.45 -3.23
N GLU A 126 14.36 -0.15 -2.75
CA GLU A 126 14.37 -0.92 -1.50
C GLU A 126 14.15 -0.03 -0.27
N LYS A 127 14.61 1.22 -0.28
CA LYS A 127 14.27 2.17 0.81
C LYS A 127 12.77 2.43 0.89
N LEU A 128 12.11 2.63 -0.26
CA LEU A 128 10.68 2.87 -0.29
C LEU A 128 9.88 1.59 -0.03
N ALA A 129 10.34 0.44 -0.54
CA ALA A 129 9.77 -0.87 -0.25
C ALA A 129 9.85 -1.20 1.24
N LYS A 130 10.95 -0.85 1.91
CA LYS A 130 11.13 -1.05 3.35
C LYS A 130 10.08 -0.29 4.16
N ILE A 131 9.73 0.92 3.77
CA ILE A 131 8.66 1.70 4.40
C ILE A 131 7.32 0.97 4.26
N ALA A 132 6.99 0.49 3.05
CA ALA A 132 5.77 -0.28 2.83
C ALA A 132 5.74 -1.56 3.68
N GLU A 133 6.85 -2.30 3.75
CA GLU A 133 6.99 -3.50 4.57
C GLU A 133 6.79 -3.21 6.06
N THR A 134 7.38 -2.14 6.59
CA THR A 134 7.16 -1.72 7.98
C THR A 134 5.69 -1.41 8.26
N HIS A 135 4.99 -0.78 7.33
CA HIS A 135 3.55 -0.55 7.46
C HIS A 135 2.71 -1.82 7.33
N PHE A 136 3.10 -2.78 6.49
CA PHE A 136 2.48 -4.11 6.45
C PHE A 136 2.69 -4.87 7.76
N ASP A 137 3.89 -4.83 8.34
CA ASP A 137 4.21 -5.46 9.62
C ASP A 137 3.36 -4.87 10.75
N GLN A 138 3.23 -3.54 10.79
CA GLN A 138 2.36 -2.86 11.75
C GLN A 138 0.88 -3.24 11.57
N ALA A 139 0.37 -3.23 10.34
CA ALA A 139 -1.00 -3.62 10.07
C ALA A 139 -1.27 -5.08 10.48
N LEU A 140 -0.35 -6.00 10.17
CA LEU A 140 -0.51 -7.41 10.53
C LEU A 140 -0.52 -7.63 12.06
N LYS A 141 0.25 -6.85 12.82
CA LYS A 141 0.24 -6.88 14.30
C LYS A 141 -1.11 -6.45 14.86
N ASP A 142 -1.69 -5.39 14.29
CA ASP A 142 -2.94 -4.79 14.78
C ASP A 142 -4.19 -5.57 14.30
N ILE A 143 -4.03 -6.62 13.50
CA ILE A 143 -5.15 -7.40 12.96
C ILE A 143 -6.03 -8.04 14.04
N GLN A 144 -5.47 -8.33 15.21
CA GLN A 144 -6.22 -8.91 16.34
C GLN A 144 -7.29 -7.97 16.90
N LEU A 145 -7.21 -6.67 16.59
CA LEU A 145 -8.21 -5.68 16.99
C LEU A 145 -9.54 -5.83 16.22
N PHE A 146 -9.56 -6.56 15.10
CA PHE A 146 -10.76 -6.90 14.35
C PHE A 146 -11.47 -8.14 14.91
N GLN A 147 -12.74 -8.30 14.55
CA GLN A 147 -13.56 -9.48 14.81
C GLN A 147 -13.02 -10.69 14.05
N ASP A 148 -13.25 -11.89 14.59
CA ASP A 148 -12.69 -13.15 14.09
C ASP A 148 -12.98 -13.40 12.60
N ASP A 149 -14.15 -13.00 12.10
CA ASP A 149 -14.56 -13.18 10.71
C ASP A 149 -13.88 -12.20 9.73
N ALA A 150 -13.42 -11.04 10.21
CA ALA A 150 -12.68 -10.06 9.41
C ALA A 150 -11.16 -10.32 9.38
N ARG A 151 -10.61 -11.00 10.40
CA ARG A 151 -9.15 -11.24 10.54
C ARG A 151 -8.55 -11.99 9.37
N LEU A 152 -9.11 -13.14 8.98
CA LEU A 152 -8.53 -13.96 7.91
C LEU A 152 -8.55 -13.26 6.53
N PRO A 153 -9.69 -12.68 6.08
CA PRO A 153 -9.72 -11.91 4.84
C PRO A 153 -8.73 -10.73 4.82
N LEU A 154 -8.60 -10.00 5.93
CA LEU A 154 -7.64 -8.91 6.05
C LEU A 154 -6.19 -9.41 6.03
N ALA A 155 -5.89 -10.53 6.69
CA ALA A 155 -4.56 -11.11 6.66
C ALA A 155 -4.18 -11.52 5.23
N PHE A 156 -5.10 -12.16 4.52
CA PHE A 156 -4.91 -12.55 3.13
C PHE A 156 -4.69 -11.34 2.23
N SER A 157 -5.45 -10.25 2.40
CA SER A 157 -5.21 -9.03 1.62
C SER A 157 -3.81 -8.48 1.87
N ILE A 158 -3.35 -8.42 3.12
CA ILE A 158 -2.01 -7.96 3.50
C ILE A 158 -0.91 -8.83 2.87
N ILE A 159 -0.93 -10.14 3.10
CA ILE A 159 0.16 -11.03 2.64
C ILE A 159 0.24 -11.11 1.12
N LEU A 160 -0.91 -11.10 0.43
CA LEU A 160 -0.94 -11.20 -1.03
C LEU A 160 -0.50 -9.89 -1.68
N TYR A 161 -0.84 -8.74 -1.09
CA TYR A 161 -0.38 -7.45 -1.61
C TYR A 161 1.11 -7.24 -1.37
N ARG A 162 1.61 -7.58 -0.18
CA ARG A 162 3.04 -7.52 0.14
C ARG A 162 3.87 -8.35 -0.83
N ALA A 163 3.38 -9.51 -1.25
CA ALA A 163 4.06 -10.40 -2.19
C ALA A 163 4.28 -9.78 -3.59
N ILE A 164 3.61 -8.67 -3.92
CA ILE A 164 3.90 -7.90 -5.15
C ILE A 164 5.33 -7.36 -5.10
N LEU A 165 5.82 -6.89 -3.94
CA LEU A 165 7.19 -6.39 -3.79
C LEU A 165 8.21 -7.50 -4.07
N ASP A 166 7.98 -8.69 -3.53
CA ASP A 166 8.82 -9.86 -3.81
C ASP A 166 8.74 -10.27 -5.28
N GLN A 167 7.57 -10.16 -5.90
CA GLN A 167 7.43 -10.43 -7.33
C GLN A 167 8.20 -9.42 -8.19
N ILE A 168 8.28 -8.15 -7.78
CA ILE A 168 9.12 -7.14 -8.45
C ILE A 168 10.60 -7.53 -8.34
N ARG A 169 11.06 -7.88 -7.13
CA ARG A 169 12.43 -8.37 -6.88
C ARG A 169 12.77 -9.59 -7.75
N ASN A 170 11.86 -10.57 -7.81
CA ASN A 170 12.01 -11.78 -8.62
C ASN A 170 12.02 -11.52 -10.13
N ASN A 171 11.39 -10.42 -10.59
CA ASN A 171 11.44 -9.97 -11.97
C ASN A 171 12.71 -9.14 -12.28
N GLY A 172 13.69 -9.09 -11.37
CA GLY A 172 14.89 -8.26 -11.53
C GLY A 172 14.57 -6.76 -11.50
N TYR A 173 13.54 -6.36 -10.74
CA TYR A 173 13.06 -4.99 -10.61
C TYR A 173 12.53 -4.35 -11.91
N ASP A 174 12.23 -5.15 -12.94
CA ASP A 174 11.64 -4.64 -14.17
C ASP A 174 10.18 -4.23 -13.96
N VAL A 175 9.98 -2.95 -13.67
CA VAL A 175 8.70 -2.25 -13.53
C VAL A 175 8.42 -1.27 -14.68
N PHE A 176 9.30 -1.25 -15.68
CA PHE A 176 9.17 -0.38 -16.86
C PHE A 176 8.50 -1.11 -18.03
N LYS A 177 8.81 -2.40 -18.18
CA LYS A 177 8.33 -3.24 -19.29
C LYS A 177 7.33 -4.28 -18.84
N LYS A 178 7.42 -4.73 -17.59
CA LYS A 178 6.61 -5.83 -17.06
C LYS A 178 5.89 -5.42 -15.78
N ARG A 179 4.58 -5.63 -15.75
CA ARG A 179 3.81 -5.50 -14.51
C ARG A 179 4.04 -6.73 -13.62
N ALA A 180 4.41 -6.52 -12.36
CA ALA A 180 4.55 -7.61 -11.41
C ALA A 180 3.17 -8.14 -10.99
N VAL A 181 2.93 -9.43 -11.22
CA VAL A 181 1.69 -10.13 -10.86
C VAL A 181 2.04 -11.40 -10.10
N VAL A 182 1.47 -11.56 -8.91
CA VAL A 182 1.61 -12.77 -8.10
C VAL A 182 0.75 -13.87 -8.73
N SER A 183 1.36 -15.00 -9.09
CA SER A 183 0.65 -16.13 -9.70
C SER A 183 -0.31 -16.79 -8.72
N ASP A 184 -1.39 -17.42 -9.20
CA ASP A 184 -2.36 -18.07 -8.32
C ASP A 184 -1.74 -19.20 -7.49
N ALA A 185 -0.79 -19.94 -8.06
CA ALA A 185 -0.01 -20.93 -7.31
C ALA A 185 0.76 -20.29 -6.15
N LYS A 186 1.38 -19.12 -6.36
CA LYS A 186 2.08 -18.39 -5.30
C LYS A 186 1.12 -17.83 -4.25
N LYS A 187 -0.05 -17.32 -4.65
CA LYS A 187 -1.09 -16.87 -3.72
C LYS A 187 -1.54 -18.01 -2.79
N MET A 188 -1.82 -19.18 -3.36
CA MET A 188 -2.20 -20.37 -2.58
C MET A 188 -1.10 -20.81 -1.62
N GLN A 189 0.15 -20.83 -2.08
CA GLN A 189 1.30 -21.14 -1.22
C GLN A 189 1.39 -20.19 -0.01
N LEU A 190 1.23 -18.88 -0.23
CA LEU A 190 1.29 -17.87 0.83
C LEU A 190 0.12 -18.01 1.82
N ILE A 191 -1.08 -18.27 1.32
CA ILE A 191 -2.27 -18.52 2.16
C ILE A 191 -2.03 -19.75 3.05
N GLU A 192 -1.57 -20.86 2.47
CA GLU A 192 -1.28 -22.09 3.23
C GLU A 192 -0.18 -21.87 4.27
N GLN A 193 0.87 -21.13 3.94
CA GLN A 193 1.94 -20.79 4.87
C GLN A 193 1.41 -19.98 6.07
N TYR A 194 0.59 -18.96 5.80
CA TYR A 194 -0.01 -18.16 6.86
C TYR A 194 -0.96 -18.99 7.74
N LEU A 195 -1.81 -19.83 7.15
CA LEU A 195 -2.71 -20.71 7.89
C LEU A 195 -1.94 -21.73 8.77
N LYS A 196 -0.77 -22.20 8.32
CA LYS A 196 0.12 -23.04 9.14
C LYS A 196 0.73 -22.27 10.31
N SER A 197 1.14 -21.01 10.11
CA SER A 197 1.70 -20.19 11.21
C SER A 197 0.70 -19.81 12.30
N LEU A 198 -0.61 -19.92 12.03
CA LEU A 198 -1.63 -19.73 13.07
C LEU A 198 -1.82 -20.97 13.97
N LYS A 199 -1.31 -22.14 13.56
CA LYS A 199 -1.44 -23.41 14.29
C LYS A 199 -0.19 -23.77 15.11
N SER A 200 0.92 -23.07 14.86
CA SER A 200 2.22 -23.19 15.54
C SER A 200 2.31 -22.21 16.69
#